data_AF-A0A0D3I963-F1
#
_entry.id   AF-A0A0D3I963-F1
#
_cell.length_a   1.000
_cell.length_b   1.000
_cell.length_c   1.000
_cell.angle_alpha   90.00
_cell.angle_beta   90.00
_cell.angle_gamma   90.00
#
_symmetry.space_group_name_H-M   'P 1'
#
loop_
_entity.id
_entity.type
_entity.pdbx_description
1 polymer ?
#
loop_
_entity_poly.entity_id
_entity_poly.type
_entity_poly.pdbx_seq_one_letter_code
_entity_poly.pdbx_strand_id
1 'polypeptide(L)'
;ALRATHVGYVSGGSCRVEERPLRDSDFSEADRGVRNSLGGGDDDDSNAELSAAEAKAARELERQRQKRLSAAPKKIATIESKVDALEAELQEIDGAMLQAGADVAKLAELGAAREGVQQRVDGLYAEWEELEELLAASQPVGSGG
;
A
#
# COMPACT_ATOMS: atom_id res chain seq x y z
N ALA A 1 -12.77 -44.91 3.28
CA ALA A 1 -13.72 -43.85 2.93
C ALA A 1 -13.50 -42.70 3.90
N LEU A 2 -13.21 -41.50 3.39
CA LEU A 2 -13.14 -40.29 4.22
C LEU A 2 -14.56 -39.90 4.64
N ARG A 3 -14.78 -39.62 5.93
CA ARG A 3 -16.08 -39.19 6.47
C ARG A 3 -15.93 -37.80 7.05
N ALA A 4 -16.82 -36.89 6.68
CA ALA A 4 -16.91 -35.58 7.31
C ALA A 4 -17.36 -35.74 8.77
N THR A 5 -16.61 -35.18 9.70
CA THR A 5 -16.90 -35.21 11.15
C THR A 5 -17.35 -33.86 11.69
N HIS A 6 -17.23 -32.80 10.89
CA HIS A 6 -17.59 -31.43 11.27
C HIS A 6 -18.41 -30.76 10.17
N VAL A 7 -19.36 -29.92 10.56
CA VAL A 7 -20.19 -29.10 9.66
C VAL A 7 -20.06 -27.64 10.08
N GLY A 8 -19.69 -26.78 9.12
CA GLY A 8 -19.66 -25.33 9.30
C GLY A 8 -20.90 -24.66 8.69
N TYR A 9 -21.48 -23.68 9.36
CA TYR A 9 -22.58 -22.87 8.83
C TYR A 9 -22.47 -21.41 9.29
N VAL A 10 -23.05 -20.50 8.49
CA VAL A 10 -23.08 -19.06 8.78
C VAL A 10 -24.48 -18.68 9.22
N SER A 11 -24.58 -18.08 10.41
CA SER A 11 -25.84 -17.60 10.97
C SER A 11 -25.59 -16.28 11.71
N GLY A 12 -26.44 -15.28 11.44
CA GLY A 12 -26.36 -13.95 12.05
C GLY A 12 -25.02 -13.23 11.83
N GLY A 13 -24.38 -13.41 10.66
CA GLY A 13 -23.07 -12.78 10.36
C GLY A 13 -21.87 -13.45 11.03
N SER A 14 -22.05 -14.58 11.71
CA SER A 14 -20.98 -15.34 12.37
C SER A 14 -20.85 -16.75 11.76
N CYS A 15 -19.61 -17.23 11.60
CA CYS A 15 -19.33 -18.61 11.20
C CYS A 15 -19.25 -19.50 12.44
N ARG A 16 -20.00 -20.61 12.43
CA ARG A 16 -20.02 -21.62 13.50
C ARG A 16 -19.65 -22.98 12.92
N VAL A 17 -18.97 -23.80 13.72
CA VAL A 17 -18.56 -25.16 13.36
C VAL A 17 -19.05 -26.11 14.46
N GLU A 18 -19.75 -27.16 14.06
CA GLU A 18 -20.25 -28.22 14.94
C GLU A 18 -19.62 -29.56 14.57
N GLU A 19 -19.25 -30.36 15.59
CA GLU A 19 -18.76 -31.72 15.41
C GLU A 19 -19.95 -32.68 15.26
N ARG A 20 -20.41 -32.84 14.01
CA ARG A 20 -21.48 -33.76 13.63
C ARG A 20 -21.30 -34.25 12.19
N PRO A 21 -21.85 -35.41 11.81
CA PRO A 21 -21.84 -35.86 10.43
C PRO A 21 -22.77 -35.02 9.55
N LEU A 22 -22.45 -34.98 8.26
CA LEU A 22 -23.24 -34.32 7.22
C LEU A 22 -24.62 -34.99 7.08
N ARG A 23 -25.67 -34.18 7.03
CA ARG A 23 -27.06 -34.61 6.79
C ARG A 23 -27.56 -33.96 5.51
N ASP A 24 -28.51 -34.60 4.83
CA ASP A 24 -29.12 -34.04 3.61
C ASP A 24 -29.80 -32.68 3.88
N SER A 25 -30.31 -32.47 5.10
CA SER A 25 -30.88 -31.21 5.54
C SER A 25 -29.86 -30.05 5.60
N ASP A 26 -28.56 -30.33 5.72
CA ASP A 26 -27.51 -29.28 5.71
C ASP A 26 -27.46 -28.53 4.37
N PHE A 27 -28.01 -29.14 3.31
CA PHE A 27 -28.14 -28.56 1.98
C PHE A 27 -29.51 -27.98 1.69
N SER A 28 -30.47 -28.10 2.61
CA SER A 28 -31.83 -27.58 2.44
C SER A 28 -31.86 -26.06 2.53
N GLU A 29 -32.58 -25.43 1.61
CA GLU A 29 -32.83 -23.98 1.58
C GLU A 29 -33.77 -23.52 2.70
N ALA A 30 -34.45 -24.44 3.38
CA ALA A 30 -35.36 -24.12 4.49
C ALA A 30 -34.63 -23.83 5.81
N ASP A 31 -33.43 -24.40 6.01
CA ASP A 31 -32.66 -24.31 7.25
C ASP A 31 -31.45 -23.36 7.12
N ARG A 32 -31.07 -23.03 5.88
CA ARG A 32 -30.08 -22.00 5.60
C ARG A 32 -30.74 -20.64 5.75
N GLY A 33 -30.43 -19.94 6.84
CA GLY A 33 -30.70 -18.50 7.01
C GLY A 33 -29.98 -17.60 5.99
N VAL A 34 -29.67 -18.11 4.79
CA VAL A 34 -29.11 -17.41 3.65
C VAL A 34 -30.13 -17.51 2.53
N ARG A 35 -31.11 -16.60 2.54
CA ARG A 35 -31.78 -16.24 1.29
C ARG A 35 -30.75 -15.51 0.44
N ASN A 36 -30.14 -16.21 -0.51
CA ASN A 36 -29.61 -15.50 -1.67
C ASN A 36 -30.84 -15.21 -2.55
N SER A 37 -31.52 -14.10 -2.29
CA SER A 37 -32.67 -13.68 -3.07
C SER A 37 -32.19 -13.26 -4.47
N LEU A 38 -32.01 -14.22 -5.36
CA LEU A 38 -32.17 -13.99 -6.80
C LEU A 38 -33.67 -14.01 -7.12
N GLY A 39 -34.41 -13.08 -6.52
CA GLY A 39 -35.80 -12.82 -6.84
C GLY A 39 -35.81 -11.70 -7.87
N GLY A 40 -36.20 -12.02 -9.10
CA GLY A 40 -36.45 -11.03 -10.14
C GLY A 40 -37.50 -10.03 -9.68
N GLY A 41 -37.06 -8.78 -9.55
CA GLY A 41 -37.90 -7.61 -9.50
C GLY A 41 -37.25 -6.61 -10.45
N ASP A 42 -37.82 -6.47 -11.64
CA ASP A 42 -37.63 -5.32 -12.51
C ASP A 42 -37.98 -4.06 -11.69
N ASP A 43 -36.97 -3.38 -11.14
CA ASP A 43 -36.94 -1.95 -10.82
C ASP A 43 -35.60 -1.63 -10.11
N ASP A 44 -34.76 -0.80 -10.75
CA ASP A 44 -33.53 -0.16 -10.23
C ASP A 44 -32.17 -0.92 -10.29
N ASP A 45 -31.85 -1.54 -11.44
CA ASP A 45 -30.56 -2.20 -11.71
C ASP A 45 -29.35 -1.23 -11.70
N SER A 46 -29.58 0.05 -12.04
CA SER A 46 -28.53 1.08 -12.12
C SER A 46 -27.84 1.37 -10.78
N ASN A 47 -28.57 1.28 -9.67
CA ASN A 47 -28.11 1.70 -8.34
C ASN A 47 -27.30 0.59 -7.64
N ALA A 48 -27.67 -0.68 -7.85
CA ALA A 48 -26.94 -1.83 -7.35
C ALA A 48 -25.59 -2.02 -8.07
N GLU A 49 -25.54 -1.78 -9.39
CA GLU A 49 -24.29 -1.79 -10.15
C GLU A 49 -23.35 -0.64 -9.77
N LEU A 50 -23.88 0.57 -9.53
CA LEU A 50 -23.11 1.70 -9.00
C LEU A 50 -22.50 1.35 -7.63
N SER A 51 -23.28 0.77 -6.72
CA SER A 51 -22.80 0.35 -5.39
C SER A 51 -21.72 -0.75 -5.45
N ALA A 52 -21.87 -1.71 -6.38
CA ALA A 52 -20.86 -2.76 -6.58
C ALA A 52 -19.57 -2.21 -7.21
N ALA A 53 -19.68 -1.26 -8.16
CA ALA A 53 -18.55 -0.57 -8.77
C ALA A 53 -17.79 0.29 -7.75
N GLU A 54 -18.51 1.04 -6.91
CA GLU A 54 -17.95 1.83 -5.81
C GLU A 54 -17.25 0.95 -4.77
N ALA A 55 -17.86 -0.17 -4.36
CA ALA A 55 -17.25 -1.12 -3.44
C ALA A 55 -15.97 -1.76 -4.02
N LYS A 56 -15.96 -2.05 -5.33
CA LYS A 56 -14.77 -2.56 -6.02
C LYS A 56 -13.67 -1.50 -6.11
N ALA A 57 -14.03 -0.25 -6.42
CA ALA A 57 -13.10 0.88 -6.45
C ALA A 57 -12.47 1.14 -5.07
N ALA A 58 -13.28 1.12 -4.00
CA ALA A 58 -12.81 1.26 -2.63
C ALA A 58 -11.83 0.16 -2.23
N ARG A 59 -12.12 -1.11 -2.58
CA ARG A 59 -11.22 -2.24 -2.33
C ARG A 59 -9.89 -2.12 -3.08
N GLU A 60 -9.92 -1.67 -4.33
CA GLU A 60 -8.68 -1.48 -5.11
C GLU A 60 -7.86 -0.31 -4.57
N LEU A 61 -8.49 0.80 -4.16
CA LEU A 61 -7.83 1.91 -3.48
C LEU A 61 -7.13 1.46 -2.19
N GLU A 62 -7.83 0.70 -1.34
CA GLU A 62 -7.26 0.18 -0.10
C GLU A 62 -6.09 -0.79 -0.39
N ARG A 63 -6.24 -1.65 -1.39
CA ARG A 63 -5.15 -2.54 -1.83
C ARG A 63 -3.94 -1.77 -2.34
N GLN A 64 -4.13 -0.69 -3.09
CA GLN A 64 -3.04 0.17 -3.57
C GLN A 64 -2.36 0.89 -2.40
N ARG A 65 -3.14 1.40 -1.45
CA ARG A 65 -2.61 2.01 -0.23
C ARG A 65 -1.77 1.02 0.56
N GLN A 66 -2.27 -0.18 0.81
CA GLN A 66 -1.55 -1.21 1.55
C GLN A 66 -0.28 -1.67 0.84
N LYS A 67 -0.29 -1.76 -0.50
CA LYS A 67 0.92 -2.01 -1.28
C LYS A 67 1.96 -0.90 -1.10
N ARG A 68 1.54 0.37 -1.19
CA ARG A 68 2.43 1.52 -0.99
C ARG A 68 3.05 1.50 0.42
N LEU A 69 2.24 1.26 1.44
CA LEU A 69 2.69 1.11 2.83
C LEU A 69 3.71 -0.01 3.00
N SER A 70 3.43 -1.19 2.43
CA SER A 70 4.34 -2.34 2.52
C SER A 70 5.67 -2.10 1.79
N ALA A 71 5.67 -1.26 0.75
CA ALA A 71 6.85 -0.95 -0.05
C ALA A 71 7.66 0.22 0.51
N ALA A 72 7.05 1.10 1.31
CA ALA A 72 7.66 2.32 1.82
C ALA A 72 8.99 2.08 2.57
N PRO A 73 9.12 1.13 3.52
CA PRO A 73 10.39 0.93 4.24
C PRO A 73 11.57 0.57 3.32
N LYS A 74 11.33 -0.26 2.31
CA LYS A 74 12.37 -0.62 1.35
C LYS A 74 12.76 0.57 0.46
N LYS A 75 11.79 1.39 0.08
CA LYS A 75 12.04 2.60 -0.70
C LYS A 75 12.83 3.62 0.10
N ILE A 76 12.47 3.85 1.36
CA ILE A 76 13.20 4.69 2.31
C ILE A 76 14.67 4.27 2.40
N ALA A 77 14.95 3.00 2.67
CA ALA A 77 16.33 2.50 2.73
C ALA A 77 17.09 2.66 1.40
N THR A 78 16.38 2.56 0.26
CA THR A 78 16.97 2.80 -1.06
C THR A 78 17.27 4.28 -1.29
N ILE A 79 16.42 5.16 -0.80
CA ILE A 79 16.60 6.61 -0.87
C ILE A 79 17.80 7.02 -0.03
N GLU A 80 17.88 6.56 1.22
CA GLU A 80 19.01 6.82 2.13
C GLU A 80 20.35 6.43 1.49
N SER A 81 20.46 5.20 0.95
CA SER A 81 21.68 4.77 0.26
C SER A 81 22.02 5.59 -0.98
N LYS A 82 21.03 6.14 -1.69
CA LYS A 82 21.27 7.03 -2.84
C LYS A 82 21.72 8.41 -2.39
N VAL A 83 21.13 8.93 -1.32
CA VAL A 83 21.52 10.20 -0.72
C VAL A 83 22.97 10.13 -0.27
N ASP A 84 23.37 9.09 0.46
CA ASP A 84 24.77 8.89 0.89
C ASP A 84 25.75 8.93 -0.31
N ALA A 85 25.39 8.28 -1.42
CA ALA A 85 26.22 8.26 -2.62
C ALA A 85 26.32 9.64 -3.30
N LEU A 86 25.21 10.38 -3.37
CA LEU A 86 25.17 11.73 -3.95
C LEU A 86 25.86 12.76 -3.05
N GLU A 87 25.80 12.61 -1.73
CA GLU A 87 26.53 13.43 -0.77
C GLU A 87 28.05 13.21 -0.89
N ALA A 88 28.49 11.97 -1.11
CA ALA A 88 29.88 11.68 -1.44
C ALA A 88 30.30 12.33 -2.79
N GLU A 89 29.44 12.26 -3.81
CA GLU A 89 29.67 12.93 -5.10
C GLU A 89 29.79 14.46 -4.93
N LEU A 90 28.94 15.08 -4.11
CA LEU A 90 29.04 16.51 -3.78
C LEU A 90 30.38 16.85 -3.13
N GLN A 91 30.85 16.03 -2.19
CA GLN A 91 32.16 16.23 -1.54
C GLN A 91 33.31 16.13 -2.55
N GLU A 92 33.24 15.21 -3.51
CA GLU A 92 34.24 15.09 -4.58
C GLU A 92 34.24 16.32 -5.49
N ILE A 93 33.05 16.81 -5.88
CA ILE A 93 32.89 18.03 -6.69
C ILE A 93 33.43 19.24 -5.92
N ASP A 94 33.10 19.38 -4.64
CA ASP A 94 33.60 20.47 -3.78
C ASP A 94 35.13 20.43 -3.68
N GLY A 95 35.71 19.24 -3.53
CA GLY A 95 37.17 19.04 -3.58
C GLY A 95 37.78 19.44 -4.93
N ALA A 96 37.14 19.08 -6.05
CA ALA A 96 37.59 19.45 -7.39
C ALA A 96 37.49 20.96 -7.64
N MET A 97 36.47 21.63 -7.09
CA MET A 97 36.31 23.09 -7.15
C MET A 97 37.44 23.80 -6.40
N LEU A 98 37.81 23.31 -5.21
CA LEU A 98 38.96 23.85 -4.46
C LEU A 98 40.28 23.71 -5.24
N GLN A 99 40.45 22.60 -5.96
CA GLN A 99 41.65 22.35 -6.77
C GLN A 99 41.69 23.15 -8.09
N ALA A 100 40.54 23.56 -8.62
CA ALA A 100 40.45 24.32 -9.87
C ALA A 100 41.07 25.73 -9.77
N GLY A 101 41.19 26.27 -8.54
CA GLY A 101 41.88 27.54 -8.29
C GLY A 101 41.22 28.71 -9.03
N ALA A 102 41.93 29.31 -9.99
CA ALA A 102 41.46 30.47 -10.77
C ALA A 102 40.85 30.09 -12.14
N ASP A 103 40.69 28.79 -12.44
CA ASP A 103 40.06 28.35 -13.68
C ASP A 103 38.55 28.55 -13.63
N VAL A 104 38.10 29.71 -14.09
CA VAL A 104 36.69 30.12 -14.08
C VAL A 104 35.81 29.22 -14.93
N ALA A 105 36.31 28.70 -16.06
CA ALA A 105 35.54 27.81 -16.92
C ALA A 105 35.27 26.48 -16.21
N LYS A 106 36.31 25.88 -15.63
CA LYS A 106 36.18 24.66 -14.84
C LYS A 106 35.30 24.84 -13.60
N LEU A 107 35.41 25.98 -12.92
CA LEU A 107 34.55 26.30 -11.77
C LEU A 107 33.08 26.44 -12.16
N ALA A 108 32.77 26.99 -13.33
CA ALA A 108 31.40 27.10 -13.83
C ALA A 108 30.80 25.71 -14.15
N GLU A 109 31.57 24.85 -14.81
CA GLU A 109 31.15 23.47 -15.10
C GLU A 109 30.90 22.65 -13.82
N LEU A 110 31.84 22.70 -12.87
CA LEU A 110 31.70 22.03 -11.59
C LEU A 110 30.55 22.60 -10.76
N GLY A 111 30.33 23.91 -10.79
CA GLY A 111 29.19 24.56 -10.12
C GLY A 111 27.85 24.07 -10.65
N ALA A 112 27.69 23.96 -11.97
CA ALA A 112 26.49 23.43 -12.59
C ALA A 112 26.28 21.94 -12.25
N ALA A 113 27.36 21.14 -12.25
CA ALA A 113 27.30 19.74 -11.83
C ALA A 113 26.87 19.61 -10.37
N ARG A 114 27.47 20.41 -9.47
CA ARG A 114 27.12 20.47 -8.05
C ARG A 114 25.65 20.79 -7.84
N GLU A 115 25.13 21.81 -8.53
CA GLU A 115 23.73 22.20 -8.45
C GLU A 115 22.80 21.06 -8.91
N GLY A 116 23.14 20.38 -10.01
CA GLY A 116 22.38 19.23 -10.50
C GLY A 116 22.35 18.07 -9.51
N VAL A 117 23.46 17.79 -8.82
CA VAL A 117 23.51 16.75 -7.77
C VAL A 117 22.70 17.19 -6.55
N GLN A 118 22.83 18.45 -6.12
CA GLN A 118 22.05 19.00 -5.00
C GLN A 118 20.54 18.89 -5.24
N GLN A 119 20.06 19.26 -6.44
CA GLN A 119 18.64 19.13 -6.80
C GLN A 119 18.14 17.69 -6.72
N ARG A 120 18.99 16.71 -7.04
CA ARG A 120 18.64 15.29 -6.93
C ARG A 120 18.57 14.84 -5.47
N VAL A 121 19.47 15.33 -4.62
CA VAL A 121 19.43 15.10 -3.16
C VAL A 121 18.14 15.67 -2.59
N ASP A 122 17.81 16.92 -2.90
CA ASP A 122 16.60 17.60 -2.42
C ASP A 122 15.32 16.85 -2.85
N GLY A 123 15.26 16.39 -4.11
CA GLY A 123 14.14 15.61 -4.62
C GLY A 123 13.99 14.23 -3.96
N LEU A 124 15.11 13.60 -3.58
CA LEU A 124 15.09 12.35 -2.83
C LEU A 124 14.61 12.54 -1.38
N TYR A 125 15.03 13.61 -0.72
CA TYR A 125 14.53 13.95 0.62
C TYR A 125 13.03 14.24 0.60
N ALA A 126 12.52 14.94 -0.42
CA ALA A 126 11.07 15.13 -0.58
C ALA A 126 10.31 13.80 -0.73
N GLU A 127 10.81 12.86 -1.54
CA GLU A 127 10.21 11.51 -1.64
C GLU A 127 10.27 10.75 -0.30
N TRP A 128 11.37 10.90 0.44
CA TRP A 128 11.52 10.29 1.76
C TRP A 128 10.48 10.82 2.75
N GLU A 129 10.31 12.15 2.82
CA GLU A 129 9.33 12.80 3.70
C GLU A 129 7.91 12.33 3.39
N GLU A 130 7.50 12.26 2.12
CA GLU A 130 6.18 11.75 1.72
C GLU A 130 5.95 10.30 2.16
N LEU A 131 6.98 9.45 2.11
CA LEU A 131 6.89 8.05 2.52
C LEU A 131 6.81 7.91 4.05
N GLU A 132 7.55 8.73 4.79
CA GLU A 132 7.47 8.80 6.25
C GLU A 132 6.10 9.29 6.71
N GLU A 133 5.56 10.34 6.09
CA GLU A 133 4.20 10.82 6.36
C GLU A 133 3.15 9.74 6.09
N LEU A 134 3.30 9.00 4.98
CA LEU A 134 2.42 7.88 4.65
C LEU A 134 2.47 6.79 5.73
N LEU A 135 3.66 6.46 6.24
CA LEU A 135 3.83 5.49 7.32
C LEU A 135 3.23 6.01 8.63
N ALA A 136 3.50 7.25 9.01
CA ALA A 136 2.96 7.88 10.21
C ALA A 136 1.42 7.91 10.19
N ALA A 137 0.81 8.27 9.06
CA ALA A 137 -0.64 8.27 8.87
C ALA A 137 -1.27 6.86 8.90
N SER A 138 -0.48 5.79 8.78
CA SER A 138 -0.95 4.41 8.84
C SER A 138 -0.86 3.79 10.23
N GLN A 139 -0.07 4.38 11.13
CA GLN A 139 0.00 3.92 12.51
C GLN A 139 -1.30 4.32 13.22
N PRO A 140 -1.97 3.40 13.93
CA PRO A 140 -3.07 3.80 14.79
C PRO A 140 -2.49 4.74 15.84
N VAL A 141 -2.98 6.00 15.86
CA VAL A 141 -2.75 6.92 16.99
C VAL A 141 -3.02 6.11 18.24
N GLY A 142 -1.98 5.86 19.03
CA GLY A 142 -2.07 4.95 20.16
C GLY A 142 -3.31 5.28 20.99
N SER A 143 -4.14 4.26 21.23
CA SER A 143 -4.91 4.19 22.46
C SER A 143 -3.92 4.32 23.61
N GLY A 144 -3.66 5.55 24.04
CA GLY A 144 -3.06 5.82 25.33
C GLY A 144 -4.05 5.33 26.38
N GLY A 145 -3.73 4.19 26.99
CA GLY A 145 -4.39 3.70 28.20
C GLY A 145 -3.95 4.48 29.42
#